data_AF-A0A0C3DG96-F1
#
_entry.id   AF-A0A0C3DG96-F1
#
_cell.length_a   1.000
_cell.length_b   1.000
_cell.length_c   1.000
_cell.angle_alpha   90.00
_cell.angle_beta   90.00
_cell.angle_gamma   90.00
#
_symmetry.space_group_name_H-M   'P 1'
#
loop_
_entity.id
_entity.type
_entity.pdbx_description
1 polymer ?
#
loop_
_entity_poly.entity_id
_entity_poly.type
_entity_poly.pdbx_seq_one_letter_code
_entity_poly.pdbx_strand_id
1 'polypeptide(L)'
;MYRQANCQGAVQTKSTGPYTLLSPTAAIGELADSAYLLYPKQTRTESSPARLDIKLEEPRKKARSREENRDLISSQHLQVKRSWENPGVYAWGTNIGRVAAPDSDEIVIKKPTRIACFDGKLLRDVKLDRYFGAAIAENGDLLQWGTGFSSASQGPTPTLKEKNLVKISISRDRIIALSSNGTIYSVPVCQVDYASEPKHQEQSWFNFWNRESSPGYRMLKPANLGWGERVTDISSGQEHCLILTSAGRVFSSAISIGSLPSKGQLGVSALALTKTTPEHFDEPNEITALKGYKICKIATGDYHSLVLDDKGTIISFGDNSAGQLGFDRILDAPIVPTPSILPVDKLYKGSNLSPRVTNIAAGGLNSFFTVDAVRVPAQTEADPQGLSRITADTWACGQGILGALGSGRWTHMQDTPTKVKSLSGLCEYDEVKDTVVPIRVARMSIGSTHASATLDNMTHLGSNSFTSKNATNWGSDVLLWGGNEFYQLGTGKRNNVNSPTYIPPLDFEGDIREKGDEPRFQITPRKKISVGGRKVSVEQRIECGKGVTAVYSGA
;
A
#
# COMPACT_ATOMS: atom_id res chain seq x y z
N MET A 1 34.40 21.74 2.30
CA MET A 1 35.39 22.57 1.55
C MET A 1 35.67 21.90 0.21
N TYR A 2 36.04 22.68 -0.82
CA TYR A 2 36.12 22.40 -2.27
C TYR A 2 34.76 22.57 -2.99
N ARG A 3 34.38 23.74 -3.53
CA ARG A 3 35.00 24.80 -4.37
C ARG A 3 35.08 24.44 -5.86
N GLN A 4 34.42 25.30 -6.65
CA GLN A 4 34.16 25.29 -8.10
C GLN A 4 35.42 25.29 -8.98
N ALA A 5 35.27 24.80 -10.21
CA ALA A 5 35.96 25.33 -11.39
C ALA A 5 35.09 25.18 -12.64
N ASN A 6 34.82 26.33 -13.29
CA ASN A 6 34.29 26.46 -14.64
C ASN A 6 35.37 26.14 -15.67
N CYS A 7 34.98 25.61 -16.84
CA CYS A 7 35.62 25.92 -18.12
C CYS A 7 34.62 25.82 -19.27
N GLN A 8 34.62 26.86 -20.10
CA GLN A 8 33.77 27.10 -21.27
C GLN A 8 34.24 26.32 -22.51
N GLY A 9 33.31 26.09 -23.45
CA GLY A 9 33.60 25.71 -24.83
C GLY A 9 32.30 25.66 -25.66
N ALA A 10 32.08 26.68 -26.47
CA ALA A 10 30.87 26.92 -27.26
C ALA A 10 30.87 26.21 -28.63
N VAL A 11 29.68 25.83 -29.13
CA VAL A 11 29.33 25.88 -30.57
C VAL A 11 27.83 26.20 -30.73
N GLN A 12 27.54 27.09 -31.68
CA GLN A 12 26.25 27.71 -32.04
C GLN A 12 25.25 26.77 -32.74
N THR A 13 23.94 27.08 -32.68
CA THR A 13 23.15 27.54 -33.86
C THR A 13 21.74 28.08 -33.47
N LYS A 14 21.55 29.38 -33.80
CA LYS A 14 20.36 30.15 -34.27
C LYS A 14 18.96 29.98 -33.64
N SER A 15 18.47 31.12 -33.12
CA SER A 15 17.12 31.38 -32.59
C SER A 15 16.17 32.07 -33.59
N THR A 16 14.88 31.78 -33.44
CA THR A 16 13.70 32.44 -34.03
C THR A 16 13.32 33.73 -33.30
N GLY A 17 12.65 34.66 -34.01
CA GLY A 17 12.34 36.04 -33.59
C GLY A 17 11.17 36.22 -32.60
N PRO A 18 10.89 37.48 -32.20
CA PRO A 18 10.11 37.80 -31.00
C PRO A 18 8.63 38.14 -31.26
N TYR A 19 7.83 37.97 -30.22
CA TYR A 19 6.44 38.42 -30.08
C TYR A 19 6.37 39.83 -29.50
N THR A 20 5.46 40.66 -30.00
CA THR A 20 5.12 41.98 -29.41
C THR A 20 3.64 42.04 -29.09
N LEU A 21 3.32 42.33 -27.83
CA LEU A 21 2.00 42.65 -27.27
C LEU A 21 1.69 44.13 -27.51
N LEU A 22 0.47 44.46 -27.97
CA LEU A 22 -0.09 45.81 -27.88
C LEU A 22 -1.60 45.75 -27.60
N SER A 23 -1.98 46.34 -26.46
CA SER A 23 -3.31 46.78 -26.06
C SER A 23 -3.82 47.95 -26.89
N PRO A 24 -5.14 48.23 -26.89
CA PRO A 24 -5.54 49.62 -26.69
C PRO A 24 -6.79 49.85 -25.83
N THR A 25 -6.79 51.00 -25.18
CA THR A 25 -7.91 51.71 -24.55
C THR A 25 -8.51 52.76 -25.50
N ALA A 26 -9.76 53.12 -25.21
CA ALA A 26 -10.42 54.44 -25.36
C ALA A 26 -11.62 54.50 -26.33
N ALA A 27 -12.69 55.09 -25.78
CA ALA A 27 -14.04 55.24 -26.30
C ALA A 27 -14.28 56.62 -26.94
N ILE A 28 -15.41 56.73 -27.68
CA ILE A 28 -16.43 57.80 -27.73
C ILE A 28 -16.99 57.93 -29.17
N GLY A 29 -18.32 57.94 -29.31
CA GLY A 29 -18.97 58.66 -30.43
C GLY A 29 -20.05 57.93 -31.24
N GLU A 30 -21.25 57.86 -30.68
CA GLU A 30 -22.60 57.92 -31.28
C GLU A 30 -22.78 58.29 -32.79
N LEU A 31 -23.54 57.48 -33.56
CA LEU A 31 -24.89 57.79 -34.12
C LEU A 31 -25.33 56.93 -35.35
N ALA A 32 -26.56 56.42 -35.23
CA ALA A 32 -27.63 56.24 -36.23
C ALA A 32 -27.56 55.20 -37.37
N ASP A 33 -28.42 54.18 -37.21
CA ASP A 33 -29.30 53.50 -38.18
C ASP A 33 -29.01 53.59 -39.68
N SER A 34 -28.83 52.43 -40.32
CA SER A 34 -29.82 51.93 -41.32
C SER A 34 -29.45 50.55 -41.87
N ALA A 35 -30.52 49.80 -42.17
CA ALA A 35 -30.62 48.40 -42.54
C ALA A 35 -29.74 47.94 -43.72
N TYR A 36 -29.37 46.65 -43.73
CA TYR A 36 -29.91 45.66 -44.68
C TYR A 36 -29.53 44.23 -44.24
N LEU A 37 -30.54 43.40 -44.00
CA LEU A 37 -30.48 41.97 -43.73
C LEU A 37 -29.97 41.20 -44.96
N LEU A 38 -28.85 40.48 -44.82
CA LEU A 38 -28.47 39.37 -45.69
C LEU A 38 -28.15 38.15 -44.83
N TYR A 39 -29.17 37.34 -44.56
CA TYR A 39 -28.98 35.97 -44.05
C TYR A 39 -28.66 35.03 -45.22
N PRO A 40 -27.56 34.27 -45.18
CA PRO A 40 -27.31 33.22 -46.15
C PRO A 40 -28.29 32.07 -45.93
N LYS A 41 -29.03 31.67 -46.99
CA LYS A 41 -29.85 30.46 -47.02
C LYS A 41 -28.94 29.22 -46.84
N GLN A 42 -28.92 28.65 -45.64
CA GLN A 42 -28.48 27.27 -45.45
C GLN A 42 -29.59 26.33 -45.94
N THR A 43 -29.32 25.65 -47.06
CA THR A 43 -30.09 24.49 -47.49
C THR A 43 -29.96 23.38 -46.46
N ARG A 44 -31.03 23.12 -45.71
CA ARG A 44 -31.18 21.92 -44.89
C ARG A 44 -31.22 20.71 -45.84
N THR A 45 -30.12 19.99 -45.92
CA THR A 45 -30.15 18.59 -46.38
C THR A 45 -30.62 17.76 -45.19
N GLU A 46 -31.84 17.23 -45.27
CA GLU A 46 -32.30 16.19 -44.36
C GLU A 46 -31.45 14.94 -44.62
N SER A 47 -30.42 14.74 -43.80
CA SER A 47 -29.76 13.44 -43.72
C SER A 47 -30.69 12.49 -42.97
N SER A 48 -31.10 11.42 -43.64
CA SER A 48 -31.78 10.31 -43.02
C SER A 48 -30.92 9.76 -41.88
N PRO A 49 -31.49 9.41 -40.72
CA PRO A 49 -30.70 8.84 -39.63
C PRO A 49 -30.07 7.55 -40.15
N ALA A 50 -28.72 7.51 -40.15
CA ALA A 50 -27.98 6.32 -40.51
C ALA A 50 -28.53 5.15 -39.69
N ARG A 51 -28.95 4.07 -40.36
CA ARG A 51 -29.29 2.81 -39.70
C ARG A 51 -28.11 2.46 -38.79
N LEU A 52 -28.38 2.37 -37.50
CA LEU A 52 -27.48 1.70 -36.57
C LEU A 52 -27.39 0.25 -37.03
N ASP A 53 -26.31 -0.07 -37.75
CA ASP A 53 -25.94 -1.46 -37.98
C ASP A 53 -25.65 -2.05 -36.61
N ILE A 54 -26.63 -2.79 -36.08
CA ILE A 54 -26.44 -3.65 -34.92
C ILE A 54 -25.42 -4.69 -35.37
N LYS A 55 -24.14 -4.44 -35.09
CA LYS A 55 -23.13 -5.49 -35.12
C LYS A 55 -23.53 -6.51 -34.06
N LEU A 56 -24.28 -7.51 -34.48
CA LEU A 56 -24.52 -8.72 -33.73
C LEU A 56 -23.16 -9.23 -33.29
N GLU A 57 -22.96 -9.34 -31.97
CA GLU A 57 -21.76 -9.95 -31.42
C GLU A 57 -21.51 -11.28 -32.12
N GLU A 58 -20.28 -11.48 -32.60
CA GLU A 58 -19.90 -12.76 -33.18
C GLU A 58 -20.26 -13.87 -32.20
N PRO A 59 -20.85 -14.98 -32.67
CA PRO A 59 -21.32 -16.03 -31.79
C PRO A 59 -20.16 -16.54 -30.93
N ARG A 60 -20.34 -16.46 -29.61
CA ARG A 60 -19.33 -16.90 -28.64
C ARG A 60 -18.89 -18.33 -28.95
N LYS A 61 -17.59 -18.58 -28.84
CA LYS A 61 -17.02 -19.93 -29.00
C LYS A 61 -17.79 -20.90 -28.10
N LYS A 62 -18.34 -21.97 -28.68
CA LYS A 62 -19.08 -22.98 -27.93
C LYS A 62 -18.13 -23.69 -26.96
N ALA A 63 -18.42 -23.61 -25.66
CA ALA A 63 -17.67 -24.31 -24.63
C ALA A 63 -17.82 -25.83 -24.78
N ARG A 64 -16.72 -26.58 -24.61
CA ARG A 64 -16.69 -28.05 -24.63
C ARG A 64 -16.94 -28.65 -23.26
N SER A 65 -16.87 -27.86 -22.18
CA SER A 65 -17.14 -28.30 -20.82
C SER A 65 -17.82 -27.20 -19.98
N ARG A 66 -18.39 -27.57 -18.82
CA ARG A 66 -18.93 -26.58 -17.86
C ARG A 66 -17.86 -25.61 -17.38
N GLU A 67 -16.64 -26.10 -17.21
CA GLU A 67 -15.51 -25.31 -16.74
C GLU A 67 -15.02 -24.33 -17.82
N GLU A 68 -14.88 -24.79 -19.06
CA GLU A 68 -14.57 -23.89 -20.19
C GLU A 68 -15.66 -22.83 -20.38
N ASN A 69 -16.93 -23.17 -20.11
CA ASN A 69 -18.01 -22.18 -20.15
C ASN A 69 -17.80 -21.10 -19.08
N ARG A 70 -17.40 -21.47 -17.85
CA ARG A 70 -17.11 -20.50 -16.78
C ARG A 70 -15.93 -19.59 -17.13
N ASP A 71 -14.87 -20.16 -17.68
CA ASP A 71 -13.68 -19.42 -18.14
C ASP A 71 -14.06 -18.41 -19.25
N LEU A 72 -14.97 -18.77 -20.16
CA LEU A 72 -15.42 -17.90 -21.25
C LEU A 72 -16.40 -16.81 -20.81
N ILE A 73 -17.21 -17.03 -19.76
CA ILE A 73 -18.23 -16.06 -19.33
C ILE A 73 -17.75 -15.10 -18.24
N SER A 74 -16.66 -15.42 -17.52
CA SER A 74 -16.16 -14.57 -16.43
C SER A 74 -14.64 -14.57 -16.36
N SER A 75 -14.06 -13.39 -16.59
CA SER A 75 -12.64 -13.13 -16.38
C SER A 75 -12.23 -13.27 -14.91
N GLN A 76 -13.12 -12.94 -13.98
CA GLN A 76 -12.90 -13.09 -12.54
C GLN A 76 -12.75 -14.57 -12.16
N HIS A 77 -13.55 -15.44 -12.76
CA HIS A 77 -13.42 -16.89 -12.52
C HIS A 77 -12.06 -17.40 -12.97
N LEU A 78 -11.61 -16.98 -14.16
CA LEU A 78 -10.30 -17.33 -14.69
C LEU A 78 -9.16 -16.80 -13.81
N GLN A 79 -9.26 -15.58 -13.29
CA GLN A 79 -8.29 -15.00 -12.36
C GLN A 79 -8.15 -15.84 -11.08
N VAL A 80 -9.27 -16.19 -10.45
CA VAL A 80 -9.30 -17.01 -9.23
C VAL A 80 -8.74 -18.40 -9.49
N LYS A 81 -9.08 -19.02 -10.62
CA LYS A 81 -8.55 -20.32 -11.01
C LYS A 81 -7.04 -20.29 -11.20
N ARG A 82 -6.53 -19.32 -11.97
CA ARG A 82 -5.09 -19.14 -12.23
C ARG A 82 -4.30 -18.89 -10.96
N SER A 83 -4.86 -18.15 -9.99
CA SER A 83 -4.19 -17.91 -8.71
C SER A 83 -4.01 -19.18 -7.88
N TRP A 84 -4.92 -20.14 -7.98
CA TRP A 84 -4.84 -21.45 -7.34
C TRP A 84 -3.91 -22.42 -8.07
N GLU A 85 -3.98 -22.44 -9.41
CA GLU A 85 -3.20 -23.34 -10.25
C GLU A 85 -1.72 -22.93 -10.32
N ASN A 86 -1.44 -21.62 -10.32
CA ASN A 86 -0.11 -21.08 -10.53
C ASN A 86 0.29 -20.11 -9.40
N PRO A 87 0.44 -20.58 -8.14
CA PRO A 87 0.91 -19.72 -7.06
C PRO A 87 2.30 -19.16 -7.36
N GLY A 88 2.62 -17.99 -6.81
CA GLY A 88 3.94 -17.38 -6.97
C GLY A 88 3.92 -15.89 -6.68
N VAL A 89 4.84 -15.15 -7.32
CA VAL A 89 4.99 -13.71 -7.15
C VAL A 89 4.98 -13.04 -8.51
N TYR A 90 4.11 -12.04 -8.66
CA TYR A 90 4.13 -11.06 -9.73
C TYR A 90 4.72 -9.76 -9.18
N ALA A 91 5.59 -9.10 -9.94
CA ALA A 91 6.10 -7.78 -9.61
C ALA A 91 6.22 -6.90 -10.85
N TRP A 92 6.13 -5.59 -10.63
CA TRP A 92 6.31 -4.56 -11.66
C TRP A 92 6.67 -3.23 -11.01
N GLY A 93 7.17 -2.28 -11.80
CA GLY A 93 7.72 -1.04 -11.28
C GLY A 93 9.20 -0.86 -11.66
N THR A 94 9.95 -0.17 -10.80
CA THR A 94 11.41 -0.08 -10.96
C THR A 94 12.07 -1.43 -10.76
N ASN A 95 13.08 -1.69 -11.58
CA ASN A 95 13.92 -2.88 -11.51
C ASN A 95 15.42 -2.51 -11.53
N ILE A 96 15.76 -1.27 -11.16
CA ILE A 96 17.16 -0.83 -11.03
C ILE A 96 17.97 -1.72 -10.09
N GLY A 97 17.31 -2.26 -9.06
CA GLY A 97 17.88 -3.21 -8.12
C GLY A 97 17.77 -4.67 -8.50
N ARG A 98 17.25 -5.01 -9.68
CA ARG A 98 16.88 -6.39 -10.06
C ARG A 98 15.93 -7.05 -9.04
N VAL A 99 14.98 -6.27 -8.53
CA VAL A 99 14.02 -6.68 -7.51
C VAL A 99 12.74 -7.22 -8.14
N ALA A 100 12.18 -6.51 -9.12
CA ALA A 100 10.91 -6.85 -9.77
C ALA A 100 11.05 -7.97 -10.82
N ALA A 101 12.20 -8.05 -11.49
CA ALA A 101 12.57 -9.11 -12.42
C ALA A 101 14.09 -9.37 -12.29
N PRO A 102 14.50 -10.28 -11.38
CA PRO A 102 15.92 -10.56 -11.10
C PRO A 102 16.70 -11.11 -12.30
N ASP A 103 16.00 -11.72 -13.24
CA ASP A 103 16.46 -12.35 -14.48
C ASP A 103 16.47 -11.40 -15.68
N SER A 104 16.02 -10.15 -15.52
CA SER A 104 15.97 -9.14 -16.58
C SER A 104 16.92 -7.97 -16.32
N ASP A 105 17.51 -7.45 -17.39
CA ASP A 105 18.32 -6.22 -17.40
C ASP A 105 17.47 -4.94 -17.60
N GLU A 106 16.16 -5.08 -17.81
CA GLU A 106 15.28 -3.93 -17.90
C GLU A 106 15.25 -3.18 -16.55
N ILE A 107 15.48 -1.86 -16.58
CA ILE A 107 15.46 -1.02 -15.38
C ILE A 107 14.05 -0.71 -14.87
N VAL A 108 13.02 -0.99 -15.68
CA VAL A 108 11.60 -0.76 -15.38
C VAL A 108 10.76 -1.85 -16.02
N ILE A 109 9.97 -2.54 -15.21
CA ILE A 109 9.02 -3.57 -15.62
C ILE A 109 7.63 -2.95 -15.67
N LYS A 110 7.09 -2.78 -16.89
CA LYS A 110 5.88 -1.96 -17.13
C LYS A 110 4.56 -2.66 -16.80
N LYS A 111 4.55 -4.00 -16.85
CA LYS A 111 3.37 -4.84 -16.64
C LYS A 111 3.66 -5.86 -15.54
N PRO A 112 2.64 -6.32 -14.80
CA PRO A 112 2.81 -7.41 -13.85
C PRO A 112 3.53 -8.59 -14.50
N THR A 113 4.71 -8.93 -13.98
CA THR A 113 5.57 -10.00 -14.53
C THR A 113 5.88 -10.99 -13.43
N ARG A 114 5.84 -12.28 -13.74
CA ARG A 114 6.16 -13.32 -12.77
C ARG A 114 7.66 -13.33 -12.47
N ILE A 115 8.00 -13.50 -11.20
CA ILE A 115 9.37 -13.75 -10.78
C ILE A 115 9.57 -15.27 -10.81
N ALA A 116 10.26 -15.77 -11.84
CA ALA A 116 10.36 -17.20 -12.15
C ALA A 116 10.83 -18.06 -10.97
N CYS A 117 11.76 -17.57 -10.15
CA CYS A 117 12.27 -18.30 -8.99
C CYS A 117 11.25 -18.48 -7.84
N PHE A 118 10.11 -17.80 -7.90
CA PHE A 118 8.98 -17.95 -6.98
C PHE A 118 7.80 -18.74 -7.58
N ASP A 119 7.91 -19.25 -8.81
CA ASP A 119 6.84 -20.04 -9.41
C ASP A 119 6.57 -21.33 -8.61
N GLY A 120 5.28 -21.58 -8.35
CA GLY A 120 4.83 -22.69 -7.52
C GLY A 120 5.08 -22.51 -6.01
N LYS A 121 5.67 -21.38 -5.57
CA LYS A 121 6.00 -21.14 -4.16
C LYS A 121 4.94 -20.32 -3.46
N LEU A 122 4.67 -20.69 -2.21
CA LEU A 122 3.88 -19.89 -1.26
C LEU A 122 4.84 -19.15 -0.32
N LEU A 123 4.49 -17.92 0.01
CA LEU A 123 5.29 -17.06 0.90
C LEU A 123 4.43 -16.62 2.08
N ARG A 124 5.01 -16.44 3.26
CA ARG A 124 4.27 -15.94 4.43
C ARG A 124 4.13 -14.41 4.40
N ASP A 125 5.16 -13.73 3.89
CA ASP A 125 5.21 -12.28 3.75
C ASP A 125 6.25 -11.86 2.71
N VAL A 126 6.08 -10.70 2.08
CA VAL A 126 6.96 -10.13 1.05
C VAL A 126 7.04 -8.62 1.23
N LYS A 127 8.24 -8.06 1.15
CA LYS A 127 8.54 -6.62 1.20
C LYS A 127 9.57 -6.26 0.14
N LEU A 128 9.38 -5.10 -0.49
CA LEU A 128 10.15 -4.71 -1.66
C LEU A 128 10.63 -3.25 -1.54
N ASP A 129 11.91 -3.04 -1.83
CA ASP A 129 12.54 -1.74 -2.02
C ASP A 129 12.97 -1.58 -3.49
N ARG A 130 13.59 -0.45 -3.84
CA ARG A 130 14.17 -0.22 -5.17
C ARG A 130 15.36 -1.13 -5.42
N TYR A 131 16.16 -1.39 -4.38
CA TYR A 131 17.46 -2.04 -4.49
C TYR A 131 17.48 -3.46 -3.93
N PHE A 132 16.53 -3.82 -3.07
CA PHE A 132 16.46 -5.17 -2.50
C PHE A 132 15.03 -5.63 -2.31
N GLY A 133 14.85 -6.94 -2.27
CA GLY A 133 13.60 -7.59 -1.87
C GLY A 133 13.85 -8.53 -0.69
N ALA A 134 12.82 -8.69 0.14
CA ALA A 134 12.82 -9.62 1.26
C ALA A 134 11.51 -10.42 1.27
N ALA A 135 11.59 -11.71 1.55
CA ALA A 135 10.42 -12.57 1.65
C ALA A 135 10.59 -13.63 2.72
N ILE A 136 9.49 -14.11 3.27
CA ILE A 136 9.48 -15.27 4.16
C ILE A 136 8.94 -16.47 3.38
N ALA A 137 9.74 -17.52 3.25
CA ALA A 137 9.33 -18.76 2.61
C ALA A 137 8.26 -19.52 3.44
N GLU A 138 7.55 -20.48 2.82
CA GLU A 138 6.54 -21.32 3.50
C GLU A 138 7.09 -22.00 4.78
N ASN A 139 8.38 -22.36 4.79
CA ASN A 139 9.06 -22.96 5.94
C ASN A 139 9.45 -21.97 7.05
N GLY A 140 9.29 -20.66 6.82
CA GLY A 140 9.62 -19.61 7.77
C GLY A 140 11.05 -19.07 7.70
N ASP A 141 11.80 -19.39 6.63
CA ASP A 141 13.13 -18.82 6.38
C ASP A 141 13.03 -17.45 5.69
N LEU A 142 13.97 -16.55 6.01
CA LEU A 142 14.14 -15.27 5.33
C LEU A 142 14.91 -15.44 4.03
N LEU A 143 14.36 -14.91 2.94
CA LEU A 143 14.97 -14.79 1.63
C LEU A 143 15.30 -13.32 1.35
N GLN A 144 16.49 -13.04 0.82
CA GLN A 144 16.93 -11.72 0.37
C GLN A 144 17.44 -11.76 -1.08
N TRP A 145 17.20 -10.71 -1.85
CA TRP A 145 17.75 -10.55 -3.21
C TRP A 145 17.85 -9.10 -3.63
N GLY A 146 18.48 -8.89 -4.79
CA GLY A 146 18.65 -7.60 -5.43
C GLY A 146 20.05 -7.03 -5.21
N THR A 147 20.38 -5.98 -5.95
CA THR A 147 21.73 -5.39 -5.95
C THR A 147 22.11 -4.73 -4.62
N GLY A 148 21.11 -4.31 -3.84
CA GLY A 148 21.28 -3.81 -2.47
C GLY A 148 21.63 -4.90 -1.47
N PHE A 149 21.25 -6.16 -1.72
CA PHE A 149 21.73 -7.31 -0.95
C PHE A 149 23.13 -7.71 -1.41
N SER A 150 23.31 -7.93 -2.71
CA SER A 150 24.60 -8.26 -3.31
C SER A 150 24.60 -7.91 -4.78
N SER A 151 25.65 -7.26 -5.28
CA SER A 151 25.79 -6.95 -6.71
C SER A 151 25.83 -8.21 -7.59
N ALA A 152 26.24 -9.34 -7.02
CA ALA A 152 26.25 -10.66 -7.67
C ALA A 152 24.94 -11.44 -7.47
N SER A 153 23.92 -10.87 -6.82
CA SER A 153 22.63 -11.52 -6.56
C SER A 153 21.93 -11.88 -7.87
N GLN A 154 21.79 -13.18 -8.15
CA GLN A 154 21.00 -13.70 -9.28
C GLN A 154 19.55 -14.05 -8.88
N GLY A 155 19.21 -13.94 -7.59
CA GLY A 155 17.87 -14.23 -7.10
C GLY A 155 17.79 -14.41 -5.57
N PRO A 156 16.61 -14.83 -5.07
CA PRO A 156 16.33 -15.04 -3.65
C PRO A 156 17.30 -16.02 -3.00
N THR A 157 18.06 -15.53 -2.04
CA THR A 157 19.03 -16.29 -1.24
C THR A 157 18.53 -16.42 0.19
N PRO A 158 18.44 -17.64 0.76
CA PRO A 158 18.07 -17.82 2.16
C PRO A 158 19.18 -17.33 3.11
N THR A 159 18.86 -16.38 3.99
CA THR A 159 19.83 -15.79 4.94
C THR A 159 19.54 -16.14 6.40
N LEU A 160 18.30 -15.98 6.89
CA LEU A 160 17.93 -16.32 8.27
C LEU A 160 17.05 -17.57 8.28
N LYS A 161 17.63 -18.70 8.67
CA LYS A 161 16.99 -20.03 8.63
C LYS A 161 16.52 -20.49 10.00
N GLU A 162 15.53 -21.38 10.01
CA GLU A 162 15.07 -22.11 11.22
C GLU A 162 14.55 -21.19 12.35
N LYS A 163 14.15 -19.95 12.02
CA LYS A 163 13.57 -19.00 13.00
C LYS A 163 12.04 -18.96 12.98
N ASN A 164 11.42 -19.73 12.09
CA ASN A 164 9.97 -19.81 11.92
C ASN A 164 9.31 -18.42 11.85
N LEU A 165 9.82 -17.59 10.94
CA LEU A 165 9.40 -16.21 10.75
C LEU A 165 7.95 -16.15 10.23
N VAL A 166 7.21 -15.12 10.64
CA VAL A 166 5.80 -14.92 10.29
C VAL A 166 5.50 -13.56 9.69
N LYS A 167 6.31 -12.54 9.98
CA LYS A 167 6.15 -11.18 9.44
C LYS A 167 7.51 -10.50 9.28
N ILE A 168 7.67 -9.70 8.23
CA ILE A 168 8.83 -8.83 8.03
C ILE A 168 8.40 -7.38 7.80
N SER A 169 9.28 -6.46 8.18
CA SER A 169 9.22 -5.06 7.79
C SER A 169 10.61 -4.61 7.34
N ILE A 170 10.68 -3.67 6.42
CA ILE A 170 11.93 -3.21 5.82
C ILE A 170 12.19 -1.76 6.19
N SER A 171 13.47 -1.45 6.33
CA SER A 171 13.98 -0.12 6.64
C SER A 171 15.03 0.27 5.62
N ARG A 172 15.79 1.33 5.87
CA ARG A 172 16.80 1.80 4.93
C ARG A 172 17.84 0.73 4.60
N ASP A 173 18.34 0.06 5.64
CA ASP A 173 19.50 -0.83 5.60
C ASP A 173 19.30 -2.11 6.41
N ARG A 174 18.11 -2.31 7.00
CA ARG A 174 17.78 -3.49 7.80
C ARG A 174 16.40 -4.06 7.47
N ILE A 175 16.27 -5.36 7.70
CA ILE A 175 15.02 -6.11 7.71
C ILE A 175 14.71 -6.48 9.16
N ILE A 176 13.53 -6.12 9.65
CA ILE A 176 13.04 -6.51 10.96
C ILE A 176 12.09 -7.69 10.77
N ALA A 177 12.41 -8.83 11.38
CA ALA A 177 11.69 -10.07 11.21
C ALA A 177 11.11 -10.55 12.55
N LEU A 178 9.82 -10.87 12.56
CA LEU A 178 9.10 -11.42 13.71
C LEU A 178 8.92 -12.93 13.55
N SER A 179 9.34 -13.68 14.56
CA SER A 179 9.05 -15.11 14.68
C SER A 179 7.68 -15.37 15.31
N SER A 180 7.09 -16.51 14.96
CA SER A 180 5.84 -17.02 15.58
C SER A 180 5.83 -17.07 17.11
N ASN A 181 7.01 -17.18 17.74
CA ASN A 181 7.16 -17.19 19.20
C ASN A 181 7.27 -15.80 19.82
N GLY A 182 7.26 -14.72 19.03
CA GLY A 182 7.41 -13.33 19.49
C GLY A 182 8.85 -12.81 19.50
N THR A 183 9.83 -13.58 19.01
CA THR A 183 11.22 -13.12 18.90
C THR A 183 11.39 -12.19 17.70
N ILE A 184 12.11 -11.09 17.88
CA ILE A 184 12.40 -10.13 16.81
C ILE A 184 13.88 -10.20 16.44
N TYR A 185 14.14 -10.29 15.14
CA TYR A 185 15.47 -10.28 14.54
C TYR A 185 15.64 -9.04 13.67
N SER A 186 16.81 -8.41 13.72
CA SER A 186 17.20 -7.28 12.90
C SER A 186 18.39 -7.69 12.05
N VAL A 187 18.15 -7.84 10.75
CA VAL A 187 19.08 -8.42 9.77
C VAL A 187 19.55 -7.31 8.83
N PRO A 188 20.86 -7.11 8.61
CA PRO A 188 21.33 -6.18 7.59
C PRO A 188 20.85 -6.58 6.19
N VAL A 189 20.53 -5.58 5.38
CA VAL A 189 20.19 -5.76 3.96
C VAL A 189 21.43 -6.14 3.16
N CYS A 190 22.58 -5.52 3.43
CA CYS A 190 23.81 -5.78 2.67
C CYS A 190 24.47 -7.09 3.12
N GLN A 191 24.87 -7.94 2.16
CA GLN A 191 25.55 -9.21 2.43
C GLN A 191 26.89 -9.03 3.16
N VAL A 192 27.62 -7.95 2.88
CA VAL A 192 28.91 -7.65 3.55
C VAL A 192 28.67 -7.32 5.02
N ASP A 193 27.68 -6.49 5.32
CA ASP A 193 27.31 -6.13 6.69
C ASP A 193 26.74 -7.35 7.44
N TYR A 194 25.94 -8.17 6.74
CA TYR A 194 25.47 -9.45 7.27
C TYR A 194 26.64 -10.37 7.65
N ALA A 195 27.71 -10.41 6.87
CA ALA A 195 28.87 -11.25 7.19
C ALA A 195 29.75 -10.67 8.32
N SER A 196 29.69 -9.37 8.59
CA SER A 196 30.51 -8.69 9.58
C SER A 196 29.86 -8.59 10.97
N GLU A 197 28.56 -8.84 11.09
CA GLU A 197 27.84 -8.82 12.37
C GLU A 197 28.36 -9.92 13.34
N PRO A 198 28.43 -9.63 14.65
CA PRO A 198 28.86 -10.60 15.65
C PRO A 198 27.97 -11.85 15.65
N LYS A 199 28.59 -13.02 15.86
CA LYS A 199 27.86 -14.28 16.07
C LYS A 199 27.22 -14.29 17.46
N HIS A 200 26.02 -14.85 17.57
CA HIS A 200 25.36 -15.09 18.84
C HIS A 200 25.48 -16.57 19.24
N GLN A 201 25.54 -16.85 20.55
CA GLN A 201 25.44 -18.23 21.04
C GLN A 201 23.98 -18.62 21.17
N GLU A 202 23.58 -19.71 20.53
CA GLU A 202 22.24 -20.29 20.70
C GLU A 202 22.33 -21.53 21.59
N GLN A 203 21.55 -21.53 22.67
CA GLN A 203 21.38 -22.69 23.53
C GLN A 203 20.36 -23.64 22.90
N SER A 204 20.81 -24.83 22.51
CA SER A 204 19.94 -25.91 22.09
C SER A 204 19.27 -26.58 23.29
N TRP A 205 17.99 -26.93 23.17
CA TRP A 205 17.21 -27.60 24.22
C TRP A 205 17.67 -29.03 24.53
N PHE A 206 18.56 -29.61 23.70
CA PHE A 206 19.37 -30.77 24.06
C PHE A 206 20.73 -30.30 24.59
N ASN A 207 20.89 -30.35 25.91
CA ASN A 207 22.14 -30.05 26.62
C ASN A 207 23.33 -30.83 26.02
N PHE A 208 24.47 -30.12 25.90
CA PHE A 208 25.86 -30.55 25.57
C PHE A 208 26.50 -30.05 24.27
N TRP A 209 25.80 -29.29 23.41
CA TRP A 209 26.44 -28.63 22.26
C TRP A 209 25.95 -27.19 22.09
N ASN A 210 26.81 -26.20 22.38
CA ASN A 210 26.59 -24.82 21.94
C ASN A 210 26.75 -24.79 20.42
N ARG A 211 25.69 -24.41 19.70
CA ARG A 211 25.81 -24.05 18.28
C ARG A 211 26.13 -22.57 18.22
N GLU A 212 27.23 -22.21 17.56
CA GLU A 212 27.38 -20.84 17.08
C GLU A 212 26.23 -20.57 16.11
N SER A 213 25.47 -19.49 16.34
CA SER A 213 24.46 -19.06 15.38
C SER A 213 25.14 -18.71 14.06
N SER A 214 24.37 -18.74 12.97
CA SER A 214 24.78 -18.02 11.78
C SER A 214 25.09 -16.57 12.16
N PRO A 215 26.22 -15.98 11.72
CA PRO A 215 26.44 -14.54 11.83
C PRO A 215 25.34 -13.78 11.08
N GLY A 216 25.17 -12.48 11.34
CA GLY A 216 24.36 -11.63 10.46
C GLY A 216 23.02 -11.13 10.97
N TYR A 217 22.74 -11.21 12.27
CA TYR A 217 21.57 -10.54 12.84
C TYR A 217 21.80 -10.15 14.29
N ARG A 218 21.06 -9.15 14.75
CA ARG A 218 20.90 -8.84 16.18
C ARG A 218 19.47 -9.10 16.63
N MET A 219 19.28 -9.34 17.92
CA MET A 219 17.96 -9.53 18.51
C MET A 219 17.45 -8.24 19.14
N LEU A 220 16.20 -7.88 18.85
CA LEU A 220 15.54 -6.77 19.54
C LEU A 220 14.66 -7.35 20.65
N LYS A 221 15.02 -7.08 21.92
CA LYS A 221 14.35 -7.64 23.09
C LYS A 221 13.69 -6.51 23.90
N PRO A 222 12.35 -6.36 23.85
CA PRO A 222 11.63 -5.51 24.77
C PRO A 222 11.92 -5.91 26.22
N ALA A 223 12.37 -4.95 27.03
CA ALA A 223 12.64 -5.18 28.44
C ALA A 223 11.33 -5.31 29.24
N ASN A 224 11.39 -5.99 30.38
CA ASN A 224 10.31 -6.04 31.38
C ASN A 224 8.96 -6.52 30.81
N LEU A 225 8.98 -7.58 29.99
CA LEU A 225 7.76 -8.27 29.56
C LEU A 225 7.07 -8.96 30.75
N GLY A 226 5.76 -8.79 30.85
CA GLY A 226 4.95 -9.49 31.84
C GLY A 226 4.90 -11.00 31.58
N TRP A 227 4.45 -11.76 32.58
CA TRP A 227 4.32 -13.21 32.43
C TRP A 227 3.34 -13.56 31.29
N GLY A 228 3.80 -14.34 30.32
CA GLY A 228 3.03 -14.72 29.13
C GLY A 228 2.87 -13.61 28.06
N GLU A 229 3.44 -12.43 28.29
CA GLU A 229 3.43 -11.36 27.30
C GLU A 229 4.45 -11.64 26.19
N ARG A 230 4.01 -11.48 24.94
CA ARG A 230 4.85 -11.68 23.75
C ARG A 230 4.64 -10.58 22.74
N VAL A 231 5.62 -10.39 21.85
CA VAL A 231 5.46 -9.53 20.69
C VAL A 231 4.46 -10.16 19.73
N THR A 232 3.49 -9.37 19.28
CA THR A 232 2.46 -9.78 18.34
C THR A 232 2.56 -9.07 17.00
N ASP A 233 3.17 -7.88 16.96
CA ASP A 233 3.32 -7.16 15.70
C ASP A 233 4.57 -6.26 15.65
N ILE A 234 5.04 -6.00 14.44
CA ILE A 234 6.15 -5.08 14.12
C ILE A 234 5.79 -4.19 12.92
N SER A 235 6.31 -2.96 12.92
CA SER A 235 6.23 -2.03 11.79
C SER A 235 7.45 -1.13 11.77
N SER A 236 8.10 -0.96 10.62
CA SER A 236 9.32 -0.16 10.50
C SER A 236 9.20 0.95 9.47
N GLY A 237 9.76 2.11 9.82
CA GLY A 237 10.06 3.18 8.87
C GLY A 237 11.51 3.08 8.39
N GLN A 238 12.08 4.18 7.91
CA GLN A 238 13.43 4.19 7.35
C GLN A 238 14.51 3.96 8.43
N GLU A 239 14.29 4.50 9.64
CA GLU A 239 15.31 4.57 10.70
C GLU A 239 14.83 4.02 12.05
N HIS A 240 13.54 3.68 12.17
CA HIS A 240 12.91 3.24 13.42
C HIS A 240 12.00 2.04 13.20
N CYS A 241 11.74 1.27 14.26
CA CYS A 241 10.64 0.31 14.31
C CYS A 241 9.77 0.51 15.54
N LEU A 242 8.48 0.20 15.38
CA LEU A 242 7.52 -0.02 16.44
C LEU A 242 7.32 -1.51 16.68
N ILE A 243 7.16 -1.88 17.94
CA ILE A 243 6.98 -3.25 18.42
C ILE A 243 5.73 -3.26 19.31
N LEU A 244 4.73 -4.07 18.95
CA LEU A 244 3.48 -4.22 19.70
C LEU A 244 3.46 -5.55 20.45
N THR A 245 3.08 -5.53 21.72
CA THR A 245 2.93 -6.74 22.55
C THR A 245 1.48 -7.17 22.69
N SER A 246 1.27 -8.42 23.12
CA SER A 246 -0.06 -8.98 23.42
C SER A 246 -0.79 -8.28 24.57
N ALA A 247 -0.07 -7.52 25.41
CA ALA A 247 -0.66 -6.69 26.46
C ALA A 247 -1.12 -5.31 25.95
N GLY A 248 -0.87 -4.99 24.67
CA GLY A 248 -1.17 -3.69 24.08
C GLY A 248 -0.14 -2.61 24.42
N ARG A 249 1.08 -3.00 24.83
CA ARG A 249 2.20 -2.08 25.02
C ARG A 249 2.95 -1.87 23.71
N VAL A 250 3.52 -0.68 23.54
CA VAL A 250 4.31 -0.33 22.36
C VAL A 250 5.71 0.07 22.77
N PHE A 251 6.68 -0.53 22.10
CA PHE A 251 8.09 -0.18 22.19
C PHE A 251 8.55 0.43 20.87
N SER A 252 9.52 1.32 20.92
CA SER A 252 10.22 1.84 19.75
C SER A 252 11.70 1.55 19.84
N SER A 253 12.35 1.36 18.69
CA SER A 253 13.78 1.15 18.60
C SER A 253 14.34 1.88 17.39
N ALA A 254 15.52 2.46 17.52
CA ALA A 254 16.31 2.81 16.35
C ALA A 254 16.88 1.54 15.72
N ILE A 255 16.93 1.50 14.39
CA ILE A 255 17.34 0.28 13.68
C ILE A 255 18.39 0.52 12.60
N SER A 256 18.54 1.74 12.11
CA SER A 256 19.50 2.04 11.05
C SER A 256 20.94 2.04 11.56
N ILE A 257 21.87 1.58 10.72
CA ILE A 257 23.31 1.46 11.02
C ILE A 257 23.99 2.82 10.90
N GLY A 258 23.63 3.60 9.88
CA GLY A 258 24.32 4.84 9.51
C GLY A 258 23.60 6.14 9.85
N SER A 259 22.39 6.08 10.41
CA SER A 259 21.55 7.25 10.72
C SER A 259 20.74 7.03 12.00
N LEU A 260 20.67 8.08 12.83
CA LEU A 260 19.86 8.10 14.04
C LEU A 260 18.50 8.77 13.79
N PRO A 261 17.40 8.21 14.33
CA PRO A 261 16.11 8.86 14.36
C PRO A 261 16.18 10.28 14.94
N SER A 262 15.84 11.29 14.14
CA SER A 262 15.92 12.72 14.52
C SER A 262 14.61 13.49 14.32
N LYS A 263 13.54 12.79 13.95
CA LYS A 263 12.24 13.37 13.58
C LYS A 263 11.16 13.07 14.62
N GLY A 264 11.53 12.71 15.85
CA GLY A 264 10.57 12.38 16.92
C GLY A 264 9.83 11.06 16.75
N GLN A 265 10.20 10.24 15.75
CA GLN A 265 9.49 9.02 15.37
C GLN A 265 9.57 7.87 16.38
N LEU A 266 10.35 8.05 17.46
CA LEU A 266 10.42 7.08 18.57
C LEU A 266 9.33 7.32 19.63
N GLY A 267 8.70 8.50 19.66
CA GLY A 267 7.69 8.83 20.67
C GLY A 267 8.24 8.97 22.10
N VAL A 268 9.57 8.98 22.26
CA VAL A 268 10.28 9.12 23.54
C VAL A 268 11.01 10.46 23.54
N SER A 269 10.51 11.43 24.30
CA SER A 269 11.02 12.81 24.31
C SER A 269 12.51 12.89 24.69
N ALA A 270 13.01 11.97 25.52
CA ALA A 270 14.41 11.92 25.93
C ALA A 270 15.36 11.61 24.77
N LEU A 271 14.97 10.72 23.84
CA LEU A 271 15.79 10.31 22.70
C LEU A 271 15.73 11.32 21.54
N ALA A 272 14.65 12.11 21.46
CA ALA A 272 14.49 13.13 20.42
C ALA A 272 15.34 14.40 20.65
N LEU A 273 15.79 14.64 21.89
CA LEU A 273 16.44 15.90 22.29
C LEU A 273 17.95 15.77 22.54
N THR A 274 18.50 14.56 22.61
CA THR A 274 19.93 14.34 22.85
C THR A 274 20.71 14.37 21.55
N LYS A 275 21.59 15.38 21.38
CA LYS A 275 22.60 15.42 20.29
C LYS A 275 23.71 14.37 20.43
N THR A 276 23.74 13.65 21.54
CA THR A 276 24.70 12.60 21.86
C THR A 276 24.08 11.24 21.59
N THR A 277 24.81 10.36 20.92
CA THR A 277 24.44 8.95 20.73
C THR A 277 24.38 8.27 22.10
N PRO A 278 23.21 7.84 22.60
CA PRO A 278 23.15 6.99 23.79
C PRO A 278 23.92 5.69 23.52
N GLU A 279 24.57 5.12 24.53
CA GLU A 279 25.31 3.86 24.39
C GLU A 279 24.43 2.66 23.96
N HIS A 280 23.09 2.78 24.04
CA HIS A 280 22.11 1.70 23.77
C HIS A 280 20.90 2.20 22.96
N PHE A 281 21.11 3.03 21.94
CA PHE A 281 20.03 3.65 21.16
C PHE A 281 19.18 2.66 20.33
N ASP A 282 19.71 1.45 20.12
CA ASP A 282 19.09 0.35 19.39
C ASP A 282 18.34 -0.65 20.28
N GLU A 283 18.24 -0.38 21.57
CA GLU A 283 17.40 -1.17 22.47
C GLU A 283 15.92 -0.74 22.36
N PRO A 284 14.98 -1.70 22.35
CA PRO A 284 13.56 -1.38 22.39
C PRO A 284 13.15 -0.67 23.69
N ASN A 285 12.69 0.56 23.57
CA ASN A 285 12.24 1.41 24.67
C ASN A 285 10.71 1.50 24.71
N GLU A 286 10.09 1.28 25.86
CA GLU A 286 8.64 1.41 26.02
C GLU A 286 8.23 2.88 25.85
N ILE A 287 7.22 3.13 25.02
CA ILE A 287 6.66 4.47 24.82
C ILE A 287 5.71 4.76 26.00
N THR A 288 6.25 5.24 27.11
CA THR A 288 5.49 5.43 28.36
C THR A 288 4.33 6.41 28.24
N ALA A 289 4.37 7.34 27.26
CA ALA A 289 3.28 8.26 26.96
C ALA A 289 2.00 7.55 26.45
N LEU A 290 2.11 6.28 26.02
CA LEU A 290 0.97 5.45 25.61
C LEU A 290 0.39 4.62 26.76
N LYS A 291 0.91 4.74 28.00
CA LYS A 291 0.34 4.05 29.16
C LYS A 291 -1.11 4.47 29.37
N GLY A 292 -1.98 3.48 29.59
CA GLY A 292 -3.43 3.67 29.70
C GLY A 292 -4.20 3.47 28.39
N TYR A 293 -3.52 3.41 27.25
CA TYR A 293 -4.09 3.03 25.97
C TYR A 293 -3.74 1.57 25.67
N LYS A 294 -4.76 0.74 25.43
CA LYS A 294 -4.54 -0.65 25.02
C LYS A 294 -4.40 -0.69 23.51
N ILE A 295 -3.16 -0.58 23.03
CA ILE A 295 -2.86 -0.52 21.59
C ILE A 295 -3.16 -1.87 20.95
N CYS A 296 -3.79 -1.84 19.77
CA CYS A 296 -4.15 -3.02 18.99
C CYS A 296 -3.59 -3.01 17.56
N LYS A 297 -3.20 -1.85 17.02
CA LYS A 297 -2.52 -1.73 15.71
C LYS A 297 -1.42 -0.69 15.74
N ILE A 298 -0.39 -0.93 14.92
CA ILE A 298 0.74 -0.03 14.70
C ILE A 298 0.97 0.15 13.20
N ALA A 299 1.40 1.33 12.78
CA ALA A 299 1.83 1.60 11.41
C ALA A 299 2.92 2.67 11.40
N THR A 300 3.79 2.63 10.40
CA THR A 300 4.93 3.55 10.26
C THR A 300 5.04 4.05 8.84
N GLY A 301 5.21 5.35 8.65
CA GLY A 301 5.76 5.89 7.42
C GLY A 301 7.28 5.99 7.50
N ASP A 302 7.88 6.80 6.63
CA ASP A 302 9.34 6.91 6.55
C ASP A 302 9.93 7.42 7.88
N TYR A 303 9.32 8.45 8.45
CA TYR A 303 9.78 9.17 9.65
C TYR A 303 8.65 9.52 10.62
N HIS A 304 7.53 8.80 10.58
CA HIS A 304 6.42 9.01 11.50
C HIS A 304 5.76 7.69 11.88
N SER A 305 5.01 7.73 12.98
CA SER A 305 4.43 6.57 13.63
C SER A 305 2.95 6.83 13.96
N LEU A 306 2.13 5.80 13.76
CA LEU A 306 0.71 5.75 14.10
C LEU A 306 0.45 4.54 14.99
N VAL A 307 -0.39 4.73 16.01
CA VAL A 307 -0.93 3.65 16.83
C VAL A 307 -2.44 3.80 16.97
N LEU A 308 -3.14 2.67 17.10
CA LEU A 308 -4.59 2.61 17.29
C LEU A 308 -4.91 1.79 18.54
N ASP A 309 -5.67 2.36 19.46
CA ASP A 309 -6.17 1.63 20.63
C ASP A 309 -7.45 0.81 20.32
N ASP A 310 -7.86 -0.03 21.26
CA ASP A 310 -9.08 -0.86 21.13
C ASP A 310 -10.40 -0.07 21.16
N LYS A 311 -10.35 1.20 21.60
CA LYS A 311 -11.48 2.14 21.63
C LYS A 311 -11.67 2.90 20.32
N GLY A 312 -10.71 2.83 19.39
CA GLY A 312 -10.77 3.53 18.11
C GLY A 312 -10.10 4.91 18.14
N THR A 313 -9.20 5.16 19.10
CA THR A 313 -8.38 6.36 19.23
C THR A 313 -7.10 6.20 18.41
N ILE A 314 -6.86 7.10 17.45
CA ILE A 314 -5.57 7.19 16.75
C ILE A 314 -4.65 8.14 17.51
N ILE A 315 -3.43 7.70 17.73
CA ILE A 315 -2.36 8.50 18.31
C ILE A 315 -1.18 8.50 17.32
N SER A 316 -0.62 9.67 17.04
CA SER A 316 0.45 9.83 16.06
C SER A 316 1.60 10.69 16.61
N PHE A 317 2.81 10.45 16.10
CA PHE A 317 4.03 11.17 16.47
C PHE A 317 5.10 11.02 15.37
N GLY A 318 6.07 11.92 15.36
CA GLY A 318 7.18 11.93 14.42
C GLY A 318 7.20 13.17 13.52
N ASP A 319 7.65 12.98 12.29
CA ASP A 319 7.68 14.03 11.27
C ASP A 319 6.25 14.42 10.86
N ASN A 320 5.97 15.73 10.84
CA ASN A 320 4.74 16.32 10.32
C ASN A 320 5.03 17.35 9.22
N SER A 321 6.20 17.27 8.57
CA SER A 321 6.62 18.24 7.54
C SER A 321 5.71 18.29 6.30
N ALA A 322 4.90 17.26 6.08
CA ALA A 322 3.90 17.15 5.01
C ALA A 322 2.45 17.07 5.54
N GLY A 323 2.23 17.18 6.86
CA GLY A 323 0.89 17.04 7.47
C GLY A 323 0.48 15.60 7.75
N GLN A 324 1.43 14.65 7.66
CA GLN A 324 1.17 13.21 7.74
C GLN A 324 0.72 12.71 9.12
N LEU A 325 0.76 13.55 10.17
CA LEU A 325 0.22 13.19 11.48
C LEU A 325 -1.28 13.46 11.61
N GLY A 326 -1.88 14.20 10.66
CA GLY A 326 -3.28 14.62 10.73
C GLY A 326 -3.53 15.88 11.58
N PHE A 327 -2.46 16.58 11.97
CA PHE A 327 -2.52 17.83 12.73
C PHE A 327 -2.04 19.00 11.88
N ASP A 328 -2.61 20.17 12.19
CA ASP A 328 -2.12 21.45 11.68
C ASP A 328 -0.61 21.57 11.91
N ARG A 329 0.08 22.01 10.86
CA ARG A 329 1.53 22.09 10.89
C ARG A 329 2.01 23.38 11.52
N ILE A 330 3.05 23.25 12.34
CA ILE A 330 3.84 24.39 12.79
C ILE A 330 5.06 24.48 11.88
N LEU A 331 5.14 25.52 11.03
CA LEU A 331 6.20 25.64 10.01
C LEU A 331 7.61 25.61 10.62
N ASP A 332 7.80 26.24 11.77
CA ASP A 332 9.09 26.31 12.47
C ASP A 332 9.36 25.12 13.40
N ALA A 333 8.37 24.24 13.59
CA ALA A 333 8.47 23.06 14.45
C ALA A 333 7.66 21.88 13.88
N PRO A 334 8.06 21.32 12.72
CA PRO A 334 7.31 20.27 12.04
C PRO A 334 7.44 18.89 12.69
N ILE A 335 8.05 18.78 13.87
CA ILE A 335 8.30 17.52 14.57
C ILE A 335 7.40 17.46 15.80
N VAL A 336 6.67 16.35 15.95
CA VAL A 336 5.84 16.06 17.13
C VAL A 336 6.46 14.86 17.85
N PRO A 337 7.38 15.07 18.81
CA PRO A 337 8.14 13.97 19.42
C PRO A 337 7.35 13.19 20.47
N THR A 338 6.20 13.71 20.91
CA THR A 338 5.36 13.11 21.93
C THR A 338 4.06 12.59 21.30
N PRO A 339 3.65 11.34 21.56
CA PRO A 339 2.39 10.78 21.07
C PRO A 339 1.21 11.71 21.33
N SER A 340 0.49 12.07 20.27
CA SER A 340 -0.62 13.03 20.29
C SER A 340 -1.88 12.43 19.67
N ILE A 341 -3.05 12.65 20.29
CA ILE A 341 -4.34 12.08 19.85
C ILE A 341 -4.87 12.87 18.66
N LEU A 342 -5.23 12.18 17.57
CA LEU A 342 -5.91 12.77 16.43
C LEU A 342 -7.40 12.97 16.75
N PRO A 343 -7.95 14.20 16.70
CA PRO A 343 -9.34 14.47 17.07
C PRO A 343 -10.31 14.12 15.92
N VAL A 344 -10.52 12.82 15.68
CA VAL A 344 -11.36 12.29 14.59
C VAL A 344 -12.81 12.79 14.67
N ASP A 345 -13.35 13.02 15.88
CA ASP A 345 -14.70 13.56 16.07
C ASP A 345 -14.92 14.91 15.38
N LYS A 346 -13.86 15.73 15.24
CA LYS A 346 -13.93 17.01 14.52
C LYS A 346 -14.28 16.82 13.04
N LEU A 347 -13.89 15.68 12.44
CA LEU A 347 -14.17 15.36 11.04
C LEU A 347 -15.65 15.02 10.78
N TYR A 348 -16.38 14.63 11.84
CA TYR A 348 -17.80 14.25 11.77
C TYR A 348 -18.72 15.26 12.46
N LYS A 349 -18.18 16.40 12.91
CA LYS A 349 -18.96 17.45 13.56
C LYS A 349 -20.12 17.91 12.66
N GLY A 350 -21.34 17.87 13.18
CA GLY A 350 -22.56 18.27 12.46
C GLY A 350 -23.17 17.19 11.56
N SER A 351 -22.63 15.97 11.53
CA SER A 351 -23.15 14.88 10.68
C SER A 351 -24.12 13.91 11.37
N ASN A 352 -24.35 14.05 12.68
CA ASN A 352 -25.05 13.07 13.52
C ASN A 352 -24.44 11.65 13.45
N LEU A 353 -23.16 11.55 13.11
CA LEU A 353 -22.41 10.30 13.09
C LEU A 353 -21.43 10.27 14.27
N SER A 354 -21.36 9.13 14.94
CA SER A 354 -20.32 8.82 15.93
C SER A 354 -19.25 7.95 15.27
N PRO A 355 -18.02 8.47 15.09
CA PRO A 355 -16.96 7.74 14.42
C PRO A 355 -16.23 6.80 15.38
N ARG A 356 -15.86 5.61 14.88
CA ARG A 356 -14.88 4.73 15.51
C ARG A 356 -13.85 4.31 14.49
N VAL A 357 -12.58 4.60 14.73
CA VAL A 357 -11.50 4.17 13.84
C VAL A 357 -11.35 2.66 13.93
N THR A 358 -11.24 2.01 12.78
CA THR A 358 -11.14 0.54 12.65
C THR A 358 -9.77 0.09 12.16
N ASN A 359 -9.04 0.93 11.42
CA ASN A 359 -7.73 0.56 10.88
C ASN A 359 -6.84 1.79 10.64
N ILE A 360 -5.53 1.56 10.62
CA ILE A 360 -4.50 2.54 10.29
C ILE A 360 -3.50 1.96 9.29
N ALA A 361 -2.96 2.79 8.42
CA ALA A 361 -1.88 2.44 7.51
C ALA A 361 -1.00 3.66 7.23
N ALA A 362 0.29 3.45 7.04
CA ALA A 362 1.23 4.52 6.75
C ALA A 362 2.35 4.00 5.84
N GLY A 363 2.93 4.92 5.06
CA GLY A 363 4.02 4.63 4.13
C GLY A 363 4.49 5.91 3.46
N GLY A 364 5.79 6.04 3.19
CA GLY A 364 6.36 7.28 2.69
C GLY A 364 6.03 8.45 3.64
N LEU A 365 5.43 9.50 3.07
CA LEU A 365 4.98 10.69 3.80
C LEU A 365 3.45 10.76 3.95
N ASN A 366 2.75 9.61 3.96
CA ASN A 366 1.30 9.56 4.02
C ASN A 366 0.79 8.63 5.11
N SER A 367 -0.36 9.02 5.67
CA SER A 367 -1.13 8.28 6.65
C SER A 367 -2.56 8.08 6.16
N PHE A 368 -3.11 6.91 6.45
CA PHE A 368 -4.48 6.53 6.18
C PHE A 368 -5.12 5.92 7.41
N PHE A 369 -6.42 6.14 7.56
CA PHE A 369 -7.21 5.45 8.56
C PHE A 369 -8.63 5.20 8.08
N THR A 370 -9.22 4.09 8.52
CA THR A 370 -10.61 3.72 8.20
C THR A 370 -11.49 3.91 9.43
N VAL A 371 -12.73 4.32 9.21
CA VAL A 371 -13.69 4.68 10.26
C VAL A 371 -15.02 4.01 9.96
N ASP A 372 -15.58 3.33 10.96
CA ASP A 372 -16.99 2.96 10.99
C ASP A 372 -17.72 4.07 11.73
N ALA A 373 -18.59 4.80 11.03
CA ALA A 373 -19.35 5.91 11.57
C ALA A 373 -20.82 5.51 11.72
N VAL A 374 -21.30 5.46 12.97
CA VAL A 374 -22.67 5.01 13.30
C VAL A 374 -23.57 6.23 13.41
N ARG A 375 -24.74 6.20 12.75
CA ARG A 375 -25.76 7.24 12.92
C ARG A 375 -26.29 7.23 14.35
N VAL A 376 -26.21 8.39 15.00
CA VAL A 376 -26.83 8.65 16.30
C VAL A 376 -28.19 9.29 16.04
N PRO A 377 -29.31 8.64 16.39
CA PRO A 377 -30.63 9.22 16.21
C PRO A 377 -30.75 10.55 16.96
N ALA A 378 -31.33 11.57 16.31
CA ALA A 378 -31.85 12.72 17.03
C ALA A 378 -33.06 12.26 17.86
N GLN A 379 -33.27 12.81 19.06
CA GLN A 379 -34.28 12.38 20.03
C GLN A 379 -35.75 12.35 19.50
N THR A 380 -36.00 12.81 18.28
CA THR A 380 -37.34 12.94 17.67
C THR A 380 -37.58 12.10 16.40
N GLU A 381 -36.58 11.35 15.89
CA GLU A 381 -36.78 10.49 14.71
C GLU A 381 -36.94 9.02 15.14
N ALA A 382 -38.16 8.48 15.05
CA ALA A 382 -38.36 7.04 15.06
C ALA A 382 -37.71 6.48 13.79
N ASP A 383 -36.69 5.63 13.93
CA ASP A 383 -36.04 4.91 12.83
C ASP A 383 -37.03 3.85 12.29
N PRO A 384 -37.74 4.10 11.17
CA PRO A 384 -38.82 3.22 10.73
C PRO A 384 -38.30 1.89 10.20
N GLN A 385 -36.97 1.73 10.07
CA GLN A 385 -36.32 0.56 9.50
C GLN A 385 -35.32 -0.12 10.46
N GLY A 386 -35.11 0.41 11.67
CA GLY A 386 -34.18 -0.16 12.65
C GLY A 386 -32.73 -0.31 12.15
N LEU A 387 -32.37 0.42 11.10
CA LEU A 387 -31.06 0.36 10.46
C LEU A 387 -30.16 1.39 11.13
N SER A 388 -29.38 0.94 12.13
CA SER A 388 -28.16 1.63 12.53
C SER A 388 -27.21 1.66 11.32
N ARG A 389 -27.41 2.61 10.41
CA ARG A 389 -26.69 2.69 9.14
C ARG A 389 -25.24 3.07 9.42
N ILE A 390 -24.37 2.08 9.41
CA ILE A 390 -22.92 2.27 9.51
C ILE A 390 -22.42 2.78 8.16
N THR A 391 -21.68 3.87 8.18
CA THR A 391 -20.90 4.32 7.01
C THR A 391 -19.44 3.95 7.24
N ALA A 392 -18.85 3.20 6.30
CA ALA A 392 -17.42 2.94 6.30
C ALA A 392 -16.72 4.02 5.47
N ASP A 393 -15.85 4.80 6.10
CA ASP A 393 -15.12 5.91 5.50
C ASP A 393 -13.62 5.68 5.57
N THR A 394 -12.89 6.15 4.56
CA THR A 394 -11.42 6.15 4.52
C THR A 394 -10.92 7.59 4.46
N TRP A 395 -9.96 7.93 5.32
CA TRP A 395 -9.35 9.24 5.43
C TRP A 395 -7.86 9.17 5.17
N ALA A 396 -7.29 10.26 4.64
CA ALA A 396 -5.88 10.39 4.31
C ALA A 396 -5.31 11.75 4.70
N CYS A 397 -4.04 11.79 5.11
CA CYS A 397 -3.27 13.02 5.32
C CYS A 397 -1.79 12.80 4.93
N GLY A 398 -1.06 13.89 4.68
CA GLY A 398 0.32 13.87 4.21
C GLY A 398 0.53 14.52 2.85
N GLN A 399 1.47 13.98 2.06
CA GLN A 399 1.88 14.52 0.76
C GLN A 399 0.96 14.06 -0.39
N GLY A 400 0.32 15.03 -1.06
CA GLY A 400 -0.60 14.78 -2.17
C GLY A 400 -0.04 15.03 -3.57
N ILE A 401 1.19 15.55 -3.71
CA ILE A 401 1.69 16.08 -5.00
C ILE A 401 1.76 15.02 -6.11
N LEU A 402 1.96 13.74 -5.73
CA LEU A 402 1.96 12.60 -6.65
C LEU A 402 0.60 11.91 -6.73
N GLY A 403 -0.46 12.48 -6.15
CA GLY A 403 -1.79 11.88 -6.09
C GLY A 403 -1.94 10.82 -5.00
N ALA A 404 -0.90 10.61 -4.19
CA ALA A 404 -0.79 9.50 -3.25
C ALA A 404 -1.84 9.50 -2.14
N LEU A 405 -2.50 10.65 -1.86
CA LEU A 405 -3.62 10.72 -0.91
C LEU A 405 -4.92 10.10 -1.45
N GLY A 406 -5.07 9.92 -2.76
CA GLY A 406 -6.25 9.29 -3.34
C GLY A 406 -7.55 10.11 -3.27
N SER A 407 -7.49 11.38 -2.90
CA SER A 407 -8.68 12.23 -2.68
C SER A 407 -9.36 12.74 -3.95
N GLY A 408 -8.83 12.41 -5.12
CA GLY A 408 -9.24 12.97 -6.41
C GLY A 408 -8.82 14.42 -6.63
N ARG A 409 -7.93 14.94 -5.78
CA ARG A 409 -7.41 16.31 -5.85
C ARG A 409 -5.88 16.29 -5.85
N TRP A 410 -5.28 17.14 -6.69
CA TRP A 410 -3.86 17.43 -6.63
C TRP A 410 -3.61 18.49 -5.55
N THR A 411 -3.19 18.04 -4.38
CA THR A 411 -2.85 18.90 -3.25
C THR A 411 -1.36 18.75 -2.98
N HIS A 412 -0.63 19.82 -2.66
CA HIS A 412 0.78 19.66 -2.32
C HIS A 412 0.92 18.81 -1.05
N MET A 413 0.21 19.22 0.00
CA MET A 413 0.24 18.65 1.34
C MET A 413 -1.15 18.80 1.96
N GLN A 414 -1.52 17.89 2.86
CA GLN A 414 -2.83 17.83 3.51
C GLN A 414 -2.62 17.47 4.98
N ASP A 415 -2.69 18.47 5.86
CA ASP A 415 -2.55 18.33 7.30
C ASP A 415 -3.85 17.89 7.97
N THR A 416 -4.95 18.61 7.74
CA THR A 416 -6.28 18.15 8.16
C THR A 416 -6.68 16.94 7.30
N PRO A 417 -7.02 15.77 7.88
CA PRO A 417 -7.38 14.59 7.10
C PRO A 417 -8.49 14.86 6.07
N THR A 418 -8.32 14.30 4.87
CA THR A 418 -9.28 14.40 3.75
C THR A 418 -9.90 13.05 3.45
N LYS A 419 -11.19 13.03 3.11
CA LYS A 419 -11.93 11.79 2.81
C LYS A 419 -11.57 11.27 1.42
N VAL A 420 -11.19 9.99 1.34
CA VAL A 420 -10.96 9.25 0.09
C VAL A 420 -12.29 8.73 -0.42
N LYS A 421 -12.98 9.54 -1.22
CA LYS A 421 -14.38 9.30 -1.62
C LYS A 421 -14.62 7.96 -2.31
N SER A 422 -13.69 7.49 -3.14
CA SER A 422 -13.81 6.21 -3.84
C SER A 422 -13.68 4.99 -2.93
N LEU A 423 -13.21 5.16 -1.70
CA LEU A 423 -13.11 4.12 -0.66
C LEU A 423 -14.02 4.41 0.54
N SER A 424 -15.03 5.27 0.37
CA SER A 424 -15.87 5.78 1.45
C SER A 424 -17.35 5.72 1.07
N GLY A 425 -18.20 5.34 2.02
CA GLY A 425 -19.65 5.24 1.83
C GLY A 425 -20.08 4.16 0.84
N LEU A 426 -19.20 3.19 0.55
CA LEU A 426 -19.51 2.06 -0.31
C LEU A 426 -20.40 1.06 0.44
N CYS A 427 -21.34 0.45 -0.28
CA CYS A 427 -22.22 -0.57 0.27
C CYS A 427 -22.62 -1.59 -0.80
N GLU A 428 -23.00 -2.77 -0.36
CA GLU A 428 -23.54 -3.85 -1.18
C GLU A 428 -24.71 -4.53 -0.45
N TYR A 429 -25.50 -5.29 -1.19
CA TYR A 429 -26.61 -6.05 -0.63
C TYR A 429 -26.16 -7.46 -0.30
N ASP A 430 -26.23 -7.86 0.98
CA ASP A 430 -25.94 -9.22 1.42
C ASP A 430 -27.22 -10.07 1.30
N GLU A 431 -27.25 -10.97 0.32
CA GLU A 431 -28.38 -11.87 0.07
C GLU A 431 -28.64 -12.84 1.24
N VAL A 432 -27.62 -13.22 2.01
CA VAL A 432 -27.77 -14.16 3.13
C VAL A 432 -28.36 -13.46 4.34
N LYS A 433 -27.97 -12.21 4.57
CA LYS A 433 -28.50 -11.38 5.67
C LYS A 433 -29.73 -10.57 5.29
N ASP A 434 -30.10 -10.56 4.01
CA ASP A 434 -31.20 -9.78 3.44
C ASP A 434 -31.11 -8.29 3.82
N THR A 435 -29.90 -7.72 3.74
CA THR A 435 -29.63 -6.36 4.21
C THR A 435 -28.49 -5.68 3.47
N VAL A 436 -28.49 -4.34 3.47
CA VAL A 436 -27.39 -3.55 2.91
C VAL A 436 -26.26 -3.46 3.94
N VAL A 437 -25.08 -3.93 3.57
CA VAL A 437 -23.87 -3.90 4.39
C VAL A 437 -22.84 -2.94 3.78
N PRO A 438 -22.02 -2.25 4.60
CA PRO A 438 -20.97 -1.38 4.08
C PRO A 438 -19.79 -2.20 3.54
N ILE A 439 -19.25 -1.81 2.39
CA ILE A 439 -18.00 -2.36 1.85
C ILE A 439 -16.85 -1.62 2.51
N ARG A 440 -16.07 -2.33 3.33
CA ARG A 440 -14.91 -1.77 4.04
C ARG A 440 -13.64 -1.90 3.22
N VAL A 441 -12.58 -1.23 3.64
CA VAL A 441 -11.22 -1.54 3.18
C VAL A 441 -10.67 -2.63 4.08
N ALA A 442 -10.50 -3.85 3.53
CA ALA A 442 -9.95 -4.99 4.25
C ALA A 442 -8.46 -4.82 4.55
N ARG A 443 -7.70 -4.33 3.57
CA ARG A 443 -6.24 -4.16 3.67
C ARG A 443 -5.79 -2.97 2.84
N MET A 444 -4.77 -2.27 3.34
CA MET A 444 -4.03 -1.27 2.58
C MET A 444 -2.55 -1.67 2.54
N SER A 445 -1.89 -1.36 1.43
CA SER A 445 -0.43 -1.37 1.34
C SER A 445 0.02 -0.01 0.82
N ILE A 446 0.84 0.67 1.60
CA ILE A 446 1.26 2.04 1.33
C ILE A 446 2.76 2.03 1.06
N GLY A 447 3.13 2.32 -0.20
CA GLY A 447 4.51 2.45 -0.62
C GLY A 447 5.04 3.86 -0.38
N SER A 448 6.19 4.19 -0.99
CA SER A 448 6.81 5.51 -0.84
C SER A 448 5.98 6.64 -1.48
N THR A 449 5.39 6.36 -2.63
CA THR A 449 4.72 7.36 -3.49
C THR A 449 3.36 6.90 -3.98
N HIS A 450 2.96 5.65 -3.74
CA HIS A 450 1.73 5.05 -4.23
C HIS A 450 1.13 4.13 -3.17
N ALA A 451 -0.12 3.76 -3.35
CA ALA A 451 -0.86 2.92 -2.42
C ALA A 451 -1.81 1.98 -3.15
N SER A 452 -2.20 0.92 -2.46
CA SER A 452 -3.25 0.01 -2.84
C SER A 452 -4.23 -0.23 -1.70
N ALA A 453 -5.48 -0.53 -2.05
CA ALA A 453 -6.52 -0.94 -1.14
C ALA A 453 -7.22 -2.19 -1.69
N THR A 454 -7.38 -3.19 -0.83
CA THR A 454 -8.23 -4.36 -1.08
C THR A 454 -9.54 -4.13 -0.34
N LEU A 455 -10.66 -4.21 -1.06
CA LEU A 455 -12.00 -4.05 -0.50
C LEU A 455 -12.49 -5.34 0.16
N ASP A 456 -13.31 -5.18 1.19
CA ASP A 456 -14.03 -6.26 1.88
C ASP A 456 -15.42 -6.44 1.26
N ASN A 457 -15.48 -6.49 -0.07
CA ASN A 457 -16.72 -6.79 -0.80
C ASN A 457 -17.03 -8.29 -0.71
N MET A 458 -18.29 -8.67 -0.91
CA MET A 458 -18.69 -10.06 -0.94
C MET A 458 -17.98 -10.83 -2.04
N THR A 459 -17.41 -11.98 -1.67
CA THR A 459 -16.67 -12.85 -2.57
C THR A 459 -17.34 -14.21 -2.69
N HIS A 460 -17.15 -14.88 -3.82
CA HIS A 460 -17.67 -16.23 -4.02
C HIS A 460 -16.57 -17.12 -4.59
N LEU A 461 -16.14 -18.10 -3.80
CA LEU A 461 -15.12 -19.07 -4.19
C LEU A 461 -15.65 -20.51 -4.18
N GLY A 462 -16.96 -20.71 -4.16
CA GLY A 462 -17.59 -22.03 -3.98
C GLY A 462 -17.76 -22.85 -5.26
N SER A 463 -17.54 -22.26 -6.45
CA SER A 463 -17.85 -22.93 -7.72
C SER A 463 -16.94 -24.11 -7.98
N ASN A 464 -17.54 -25.27 -8.30
CA ASN A 464 -16.87 -26.56 -8.46
C ASN A 464 -17.56 -27.39 -9.56
N SER A 465 -17.14 -28.65 -9.78
CA SER A 465 -17.71 -29.52 -10.82
C SER A 465 -19.21 -29.80 -10.64
N PHE A 466 -19.73 -29.71 -9.41
CA PHE A 466 -21.13 -29.95 -9.06
C PHE A 466 -22.02 -28.71 -9.19
N THR A 467 -21.46 -27.50 -9.18
CA THR A 467 -22.23 -26.27 -9.37
C THR A 467 -22.66 -26.07 -10.83
N SER A 468 -23.60 -25.14 -11.06
CA SER A 468 -24.11 -24.86 -12.41
C SER A 468 -23.00 -24.37 -13.35
N LYS A 469 -23.21 -24.48 -14.67
CA LYS A 469 -22.29 -23.96 -15.69
C LYS A 469 -22.13 -22.43 -15.66
N ASN A 470 -23.00 -21.73 -14.93
CA ASN A 470 -23.00 -20.27 -14.78
C ASN A 470 -22.50 -19.83 -13.39
N ALA A 471 -22.24 -20.77 -12.47
CA ALA A 471 -21.65 -20.47 -11.17
C ALA A 471 -20.17 -20.15 -11.36
N THR A 472 -19.80 -18.88 -11.23
CA THR A 472 -18.44 -18.35 -11.40
C THR A 472 -17.79 -18.12 -10.03
N ASN A 473 -16.49 -17.82 -10.02
CA ASN A 473 -15.76 -17.44 -8.82
C ASN A 473 -15.32 -15.98 -8.98
N TRP A 474 -15.30 -15.21 -7.91
CA TRP A 474 -14.78 -13.84 -7.90
C TRP A 474 -14.18 -13.50 -6.55
N GLY A 475 -13.19 -12.62 -6.59
CA GLY A 475 -12.40 -12.23 -5.42
C GLY A 475 -12.76 -10.84 -4.90
N SER A 476 -11.86 -10.32 -4.07
CA SER A 476 -11.94 -8.98 -3.52
C SER A 476 -11.41 -7.97 -4.53
N ASP A 477 -12.11 -6.86 -4.68
CA ASP A 477 -11.70 -5.76 -5.56
C ASP A 477 -10.45 -5.07 -5.03
N VAL A 478 -9.57 -4.67 -5.95
CA VAL A 478 -8.31 -3.99 -5.63
C VAL A 478 -8.21 -2.69 -6.42
N LEU A 479 -7.86 -1.62 -5.72
CA LEU A 479 -7.60 -0.31 -6.31
C LEU A 479 -6.17 0.13 -6.02
N LEU A 480 -5.54 0.81 -6.99
CA LEU A 480 -4.22 1.41 -6.87
C LEU A 480 -4.28 2.91 -7.21
N TRP A 481 -3.43 3.71 -6.59
CA TRP A 481 -3.29 5.15 -6.89
C TRP A 481 -1.95 5.71 -6.40
N GLY A 482 -1.66 6.94 -6.81
CA GLY A 482 -0.50 7.73 -6.42
C GLY A 482 0.52 7.90 -7.54
N GLY A 483 1.78 7.99 -7.14
CA GLY A 483 2.93 8.10 -8.02
C GLY A 483 3.04 6.88 -8.93
N ASN A 484 3.41 7.13 -10.17
CA ASN A 484 3.51 6.11 -11.21
C ASN A 484 4.75 6.30 -12.09
N GLU A 485 5.78 6.96 -11.53
CA GLU A 485 7.00 7.34 -12.23
C GLU A 485 7.78 6.14 -12.81
N PHE A 486 7.53 4.93 -12.30
CA PHE A 486 8.10 3.66 -12.73
C PHE A 486 7.06 2.63 -13.17
N TYR A 487 5.83 3.04 -13.53
CA TYR A 487 4.71 2.13 -13.86
C TYR A 487 4.21 1.28 -12.68
N GLN A 488 4.59 1.61 -11.43
CA GLN A 488 4.25 0.83 -10.25
C GLN A 488 2.75 0.71 -9.97
N LEU A 489 1.89 1.54 -10.60
CA LEU A 489 0.44 1.35 -10.52
C LEU A 489 -0.08 0.22 -11.40
N GLY A 490 0.67 -0.26 -12.41
CA GLY A 490 0.22 -1.35 -13.28
C GLY A 490 -0.90 -0.98 -14.25
N THR A 491 -1.14 0.32 -14.48
CA THR A 491 -2.19 0.84 -15.39
C THR A 491 -1.80 0.80 -16.87
N GLY A 492 -0.61 0.30 -17.21
CA GLY A 492 -0.03 0.35 -18.55
C GLY A 492 0.41 1.76 -19.01
N LYS A 493 0.05 2.82 -18.27
CA LYS A 493 0.47 4.21 -18.49
C LYS A 493 1.44 4.63 -17.38
N ARG A 494 2.26 5.66 -17.62
CA ARG A 494 3.23 6.21 -16.65
C ARG A 494 2.68 7.40 -15.82
N ASN A 495 1.43 7.79 -16.06
CA ASN A 495 0.85 8.96 -15.40
C ASN A 495 0.50 8.65 -13.95
N ASN A 496 0.78 9.60 -13.05
CA ASN A 496 0.29 9.55 -11.67
C ASN A 496 -1.24 9.55 -11.66
N VAL A 497 -1.84 8.90 -10.66
CA VAL A 497 -3.29 8.81 -10.51
C VAL A 497 -3.67 9.30 -9.12
N ASN A 498 -4.52 10.33 -9.03
CA ASN A 498 -4.89 10.94 -7.75
C ASN A 498 -6.16 10.35 -7.10
N SER A 499 -6.76 9.34 -7.73
CA SER A 499 -7.97 8.65 -7.28
C SER A 499 -7.74 7.14 -7.36
N PRO A 500 -8.09 6.36 -6.32
CA PRO A 500 -8.12 4.90 -6.39
C PRO A 500 -8.77 4.41 -7.69
N THR A 501 -8.03 3.64 -8.48
CA THR A 501 -8.47 3.11 -9.78
C THR A 501 -8.25 1.60 -9.86
N TYR A 502 -9.09 0.93 -10.64
CA TYR A 502 -8.88 -0.46 -11.01
C TYR A 502 -7.72 -0.60 -12.00
N ILE A 503 -7.10 -1.78 -11.99
CA ILE A 503 -6.10 -2.19 -12.97
C ILE A 503 -6.58 -3.44 -13.72
N PRO A 504 -6.04 -3.72 -14.91
CA PRO A 504 -6.30 -4.97 -15.62
C PRO A 504 -5.78 -6.19 -14.85
N PRO A 505 -6.31 -7.40 -15.12
CA PRO A 505 -5.80 -8.65 -14.54
C PRO A 505 -4.31 -8.83 -14.79
N LEU A 506 -3.62 -9.54 -13.90
CA LEU A 506 -2.16 -9.70 -13.95
C LEU A 506 -1.67 -10.34 -15.27
N ASP A 507 -2.40 -11.33 -15.78
CA ASP A 507 -2.06 -12.05 -17.02
C ASP A 507 -2.84 -11.52 -18.24
N PHE A 508 -3.18 -10.22 -18.25
CA PHE A 508 -3.96 -9.63 -19.34
C PHE A 508 -3.06 -9.34 -20.56
N GLU A 509 -3.30 -10.07 -21.66
CA GLU A 509 -2.55 -9.94 -22.91
C GLU A 509 -3.18 -8.95 -23.92
N GLY A 510 -4.36 -8.39 -23.62
CA GLY A 510 -5.04 -7.43 -24.49
C GLY A 510 -4.48 -6.00 -24.38
N ASP A 511 -4.71 -5.18 -25.40
CA ASP A 511 -4.56 -3.73 -25.30
C ASP A 511 -5.64 -3.15 -24.39
N ILE A 512 -5.24 -2.29 -23.45
CA ILE A 512 -6.15 -1.53 -22.57
C ILE A 512 -6.96 -0.58 -23.48
N ARG A 513 -8.22 -0.92 -23.76
CA ARG A 513 -9.13 -0.14 -24.59
C ARG A 513 -9.84 0.89 -23.71
N GLU A 514 -9.82 2.16 -24.10
CA GLU A 514 -10.43 3.25 -23.33
C GLU A 514 -11.98 3.20 -23.23
N LYS A 515 -12.65 2.23 -23.86
CA LYS A 515 -14.12 2.07 -23.82
C LYS A 515 -14.55 0.60 -23.80
N GLY A 516 -15.02 0.13 -22.66
CA GLY A 516 -15.65 -1.17 -22.42
C GLY A 516 -15.67 -1.57 -20.95
N ASP A 517 -16.46 -2.58 -20.57
CA ASP A 517 -16.32 -3.28 -19.28
C ASP A 517 -15.02 -4.11 -19.30
N GLU A 518 -13.89 -3.43 -19.11
CA GLU A 518 -12.61 -4.12 -19.00
C GLU A 518 -12.60 -5.00 -17.75
N PRO A 519 -12.03 -6.21 -17.85
CA PRO A 519 -11.88 -7.06 -16.69
C PRO A 519 -11.04 -6.33 -15.64
N ARG A 520 -11.48 -6.38 -14.38
CA ARG A 520 -10.79 -5.74 -13.26
C ARG A 520 -9.99 -6.78 -12.48
N PHE A 521 -8.80 -6.41 -12.04
CA PHE A 521 -8.00 -7.26 -11.18
C PHE A 521 -8.67 -7.44 -9.82
N GLN A 522 -8.77 -8.70 -9.39
CA GLN A 522 -9.25 -9.06 -8.06
C GLN A 522 -8.23 -9.94 -7.34
N ILE A 523 -8.08 -9.71 -6.04
CA ILE A 523 -7.32 -10.59 -5.17
C ILE A 523 -8.19 -11.76 -4.76
N THR A 524 -7.63 -12.97 -4.84
CA THR A 524 -8.30 -14.17 -4.34
C THR A 524 -8.21 -14.23 -2.81
N PRO A 525 -9.34 -14.20 -2.08
CA PRO A 525 -9.35 -14.33 -0.62
C PRO A 525 -8.85 -15.69 -0.14
N ARG A 526 -8.61 -15.79 1.16
CA ARG A 526 -8.12 -17.02 1.79
C ARG A 526 -9.04 -18.20 1.56
N LYS A 527 -8.51 -19.25 0.95
CA LYS A 527 -9.22 -20.52 0.71
C LYS A 527 -8.28 -21.71 0.89
N LYS A 528 -8.82 -22.81 1.42
CA LYS A 528 -8.12 -24.11 1.42
C LYS A 528 -8.19 -24.74 0.03
N ILE A 529 -7.04 -24.97 -0.58
CA ILE A 529 -6.89 -25.59 -1.90
C ILE A 529 -5.87 -26.72 -1.87
N SER A 530 -5.83 -27.54 -2.92
CA SER A 530 -4.81 -28.59 -3.09
C SER A 530 -3.72 -28.09 -4.03
N VAL A 531 -2.51 -27.86 -3.52
CA VAL A 531 -1.34 -27.44 -4.31
C VAL A 531 -0.28 -28.54 -4.20
N GLY A 532 0.12 -29.13 -5.33
CA GLY A 532 1.10 -30.22 -5.34
C GLY A 532 0.71 -31.43 -4.48
N GLY A 533 -0.60 -31.74 -4.41
CA GLY A 533 -1.13 -32.85 -3.60
C GLY A 533 -1.29 -32.56 -2.10
N ARG A 534 -0.89 -31.38 -1.61
CA ARG A 534 -1.04 -30.95 -0.21
C ARG A 534 -2.23 -30.01 -0.06
N LYS A 535 -3.02 -30.17 1.01
CA LYS A 535 -4.06 -29.18 1.38
C LYS A 535 -3.39 -28.00 2.10
N VAL A 536 -3.43 -26.83 1.47
CA VAL A 536 -2.84 -25.58 1.97
C VAL A 536 -3.87 -24.46 1.97
N SER A 537 -3.79 -23.57 2.95
CA SER A 537 -4.57 -22.33 2.99
C SER A 537 -3.82 -21.31 2.15
N VAL A 538 -4.45 -20.76 1.11
CA VAL A 538 -3.80 -19.81 0.19
C VAL A 538 -4.68 -18.58 0.04
N GLU A 539 -4.05 -17.42 0.02
CA GLU A 539 -4.67 -16.14 -0.35
C GLU A 539 -3.73 -15.36 -1.26
N GLN A 540 -4.23 -14.41 -2.05
CA GLN A 540 -3.38 -13.44 -2.72
C GLN A 540 -3.24 -12.17 -1.86
N ARG A 541 -2.08 -11.53 -1.92
CA ARG A 541 -1.81 -10.25 -1.25
C ARG A 541 -1.09 -9.31 -2.20
N ILE A 542 -1.38 -8.03 -2.07
CA ILE A 542 -0.68 -6.95 -2.77
C ILE A 542 0.24 -6.20 -1.79
N GLU A 543 1.44 -5.86 -2.26
CA GLU A 543 2.42 -5.08 -1.52
C GLU A 543 2.94 -3.92 -2.39
N CYS A 544 2.85 -2.71 -1.84
CA CYS A 544 3.38 -1.48 -2.43
C CYS A 544 4.71 -1.14 -1.74
N GLY A 545 5.81 -1.27 -2.48
CA GLY A 545 7.16 -0.94 -2.02
C GLY A 545 7.62 0.45 -2.43
N LYS A 546 8.94 0.66 -2.46
CA LYS A 546 9.52 1.90 -3.00
C LYS A 546 9.60 1.82 -4.52
N GLY A 547 8.58 2.35 -5.21
CA GLY A 547 8.54 2.40 -6.67
C GLY A 547 8.34 1.05 -7.37
N VAL A 548 7.95 0.03 -6.62
CA VAL A 548 7.68 -1.34 -7.06
C VAL A 548 6.42 -1.85 -6.38
N THR A 549 5.63 -2.64 -7.10
CA THR A 549 4.44 -3.32 -6.57
C THR A 549 4.57 -4.80 -6.84
N ALA A 550 4.07 -5.62 -5.91
CA ALA A 550 3.94 -7.05 -6.12
C ALA A 550 2.61 -7.60 -5.68
N VAL A 551 2.19 -8.68 -6.34
CA VAL A 551 1.13 -9.56 -5.90
C VAL A 551 1.72 -10.93 -5.67
N TYR A 552 1.48 -11.53 -4.50
CA TYR A 552 2.01 -12.84 -4.15
C TYR A 552 0.96 -13.77 -3.56
N SER A 553 1.19 -15.07 -3.73
CA SER A 553 0.42 -16.13 -3.09
C SER A 553 0.92 -16.36 -1.66
N GLY A 554 0.10 -15.93 -0.71
CA GLY A 554 0.31 -16.05 0.73
C GLY A 554 -0.11 -17.41 1.29
N ALA A 555 0.71 -17.98 2.18
CA ALA A 555 0.36 -19.16 3.00
C ALA A 555 -0.46 -18.79 4.26
#